data_AF-A0A239D653-F1
#
_entry.id   AF-A0A239D653-F1
#
_cell.length_a   1.000
_cell.length_b   1.000
_cell.length_c   1.000
_cell.angle_alpha   90.00
_cell.angle_beta   90.00
_cell.angle_gamma   90.00
#
_symmetry.space_group_name_H-M   'P 1'
#
loop_
_entity.id
_entity.type
_entity.pdbx_description
1 polymer ?
#
loop_
_entity_poly.entity_id
_entity_poly.type
_entity_poly.pdbx_seq_one_letter_code
_entity_poly.pdbx_strand_id
1 'polypeptide(L)'
;MSPSITLLGPQRRPTLDRVLSSLGITGPVAVVNAGWQERESDDAEILALAGGQARNLRLFARWMDVLRADPEYAEAEREHRLVLDELQQLYLVRLDHALQAVYAVAGRSVGHPTVQARAMEDALAAVRLLDASHVARVQQLHDDFYGTWRLESRGAIAGHREEVRGLLSAAECLVVAGGHVGELVRIVHLFHLAPHLPPRVVAWSAGAMALTPRVVLFHDRAAQGASLTEVFDAGIGVVPGLVLLPHARRRLRTDDPLRMSVLARRFAPATCVVLDDGVRIDLGPGGALPPDARLVGDDGRITEGTAA
;
A
#
# COMPACT_ATOMS: atom_id res chain seq x y z
N MET A 1 21.10 7.54 -1.60
CA MET A 1 21.10 6.07 -1.82
C MET A 1 19.68 5.59 -1.61
N SER A 2 19.16 4.71 -2.47
CA SER A 2 17.84 4.13 -2.26
C SER A 2 17.87 3.17 -1.07
N PRO A 3 16.85 3.17 -0.20
CA PRO A 3 16.82 2.28 0.95
C PRO A 3 16.73 0.81 0.52
N SER A 4 17.34 -0.09 1.30
CA SER A 4 17.06 -1.52 1.17
C SER A 4 15.71 -1.83 1.82
N ILE A 5 14.86 -2.58 1.12
CA ILE A 5 13.49 -2.84 1.56
C ILE A 5 13.31 -4.32 1.92
N THR A 6 12.77 -4.56 3.10
CA THR A 6 12.28 -5.88 3.53
C THR A 6 10.77 -5.82 3.70
N LEU A 7 10.07 -6.65 2.95
CA LEU A 7 8.61 -6.81 3.00
C LEU A 7 8.28 -8.07 3.79
N LEU A 8 7.42 -7.95 4.78
CA LEU A 8 6.97 -9.07 5.58
C LEU A 8 5.50 -9.36 5.35
N GLY A 9 5.18 -10.64 5.47
CA GLY A 9 3.86 -11.10 5.73
C GLY A 9 3.32 -10.55 7.07
N PRO A 10 2.01 -10.69 7.30
CA PRO A 10 1.37 -10.25 8.53
C PRO A 10 1.99 -10.82 9.80
N GLN A 11 2.21 -9.93 10.77
CA GLN A 11 2.94 -10.22 12.01
C GLN A 11 2.02 -10.75 13.13
N ARG A 12 1.16 -11.74 12.83
CA ARG A 12 0.32 -12.40 13.87
C ARG A 12 1.14 -13.25 14.84
N ARG A 13 2.27 -13.76 14.36
CA ARG A 13 3.35 -14.35 15.13
C ARG A 13 4.57 -13.50 14.82
N PRO A 14 4.90 -12.51 15.67
CA PRO A 14 5.91 -11.52 15.34
C PRO A 14 7.27 -12.15 15.07
N THR A 15 7.94 -11.68 14.02
CA THR A 15 9.30 -12.08 13.62
C THR A 15 10.22 -10.86 13.47
N LEU A 16 9.75 -9.68 13.87
CA LEU A 16 10.44 -8.41 13.64
C LEU A 16 11.85 -8.39 14.28
N ASP A 17 11.97 -8.86 15.52
CA ASP A 17 13.23 -9.00 16.26
C ASP A 17 14.29 -9.80 15.48
N ARG A 18 13.90 -10.96 14.93
CA ARG A 18 14.77 -11.82 14.14
C ARG A 18 15.14 -11.18 12.81
N VAL A 19 14.19 -10.48 12.19
CA VAL A 19 14.42 -9.76 10.93
C VAL A 19 15.44 -8.65 11.15
N LEU A 20 15.23 -7.77 12.13
CA LEU A 20 16.16 -6.68 12.44
C LEU A 20 17.55 -7.20 12.81
N SER A 21 17.62 -8.27 13.61
CA SER A 21 18.89 -8.93 13.95
C SER A 21 19.62 -9.45 12.70
N SER A 22 18.90 -10.10 11.77
CA SER A 22 19.49 -10.62 10.53
C SER A 22 19.95 -9.53 9.56
N LEU A 23 19.36 -8.33 9.65
CA LEU A 23 19.76 -7.15 8.89
C LEU A 23 20.94 -6.40 9.55
N GLY A 24 21.39 -6.86 10.72
CA GLY A 24 22.47 -6.25 11.48
C GLY A 24 22.11 -4.89 12.08
N ILE A 25 20.82 -4.62 12.32
CA ILE A 25 20.37 -3.35 12.93
C ILE A 25 20.82 -3.32 14.38
N THR A 26 21.59 -2.30 14.74
CA THR A 26 22.08 -2.10 16.12
C THR A 26 21.84 -0.68 16.62
N GLY A 27 21.55 0.25 15.72
CA GLY A 27 21.27 1.65 15.98
C GLY A 27 19.77 1.97 16.13
N PRO A 28 19.43 3.27 16.06
CA PRO A 28 18.06 3.74 16.29
C PRO A 28 17.06 3.23 15.25
N VAL A 29 15.85 2.87 15.70
CA VAL A 29 14.77 2.40 14.84
C VAL A 29 13.59 3.36 14.94
N ALA A 30 13.15 3.92 13.82
CA ALA A 30 11.89 4.65 13.75
C ALA A 30 10.74 3.67 13.49
N VAL A 31 9.63 3.81 14.21
CA VAL A 31 8.45 2.95 14.04
C VAL A 31 7.25 3.80 13.62
N VAL A 32 6.49 3.31 12.64
CA VAL A 32 5.21 3.88 12.20
C VAL A 32 4.14 2.80 12.32
N ASN A 33 3.17 3.01 13.22
CA ASN A 33 1.98 2.18 13.36
C ASN A 33 0.69 3.01 13.28
N ALA A 34 0.72 4.16 12.61
CA ALA A 34 -0.40 5.11 12.49
C ALA A 34 -1.71 4.48 11.97
N GLY A 35 -1.65 3.37 11.24
CA GLY A 35 -2.82 2.60 10.86
C GLY A 35 -3.60 1.98 12.03
N TRP A 36 -3.07 2.02 13.26
CA TRP A 36 -3.78 1.63 14.49
C TRP A 36 -4.62 2.75 15.09
N GLN A 37 -4.57 3.97 14.51
CA GLN A 37 -5.40 5.11 14.86
C GLN A 37 -5.30 5.45 16.36
N GLU A 38 -6.41 5.46 17.09
CA GLU A 38 -6.43 5.76 18.52
C GLU A 38 -5.63 4.74 19.36
N ARG A 39 -5.36 3.56 18.80
CA ARG A 39 -4.50 2.53 19.41
C ARG A 39 -3.03 2.64 18.98
N GLU A 40 -2.63 3.72 18.31
CA GLU A 40 -1.22 3.97 17.96
C GLU A 40 -0.32 3.95 19.21
N SER A 41 -0.84 4.39 20.36
CA SER A 41 -0.14 4.37 21.65
C SER A 41 0.04 2.97 22.26
N ASP A 42 -0.63 1.95 21.74
CA ASP A 42 -0.44 0.54 22.15
C ASP A 42 0.82 -0.04 21.49
N ASP A 43 1.96 0.65 21.61
CA ASP A 43 3.19 0.39 20.86
C ASP A 43 4.26 -0.39 21.65
N ALA A 44 3.97 -0.78 22.90
CA ALA A 44 4.94 -1.45 23.77
C ALA A 44 5.51 -2.75 23.16
N GLU A 45 4.66 -3.57 22.52
CA GLU A 45 5.10 -4.83 21.91
C GLU A 45 6.02 -4.60 20.70
N ILE A 46 5.62 -3.71 19.78
CA ILE A 46 6.42 -3.42 18.58
C ILE A 46 7.74 -2.73 18.93
N LEU A 47 7.77 -1.87 19.94
CA LEU A 47 9.00 -1.23 20.43
C LEU A 47 9.93 -2.24 21.10
N ALA A 48 9.39 -3.17 21.90
CA ALA A 48 10.19 -4.23 22.52
C ALA A 48 10.85 -5.14 21.46
N LEU A 49 10.12 -5.47 20.38
CA LEU A 49 10.66 -6.24 19.25
C LEU A 49 11.66 -5.45 18.40
N ALA A 50 11.48 -4.14 18.29
CA ALA A 50 12.35 -3.26 17.51
C ALA A 50 13.67 -2.92 18.21
N GLY A 51 13.74 -3.10 19.54
CA GLY A 51 14.95 -2.92 20.34
C GLY A 51 14.97 -1.63 21.16
N GLY A 52 15.93 -1.52 22.09
CA GLY A 52 15.95 -0.45 23.12
C GLY A 52 16.11 0.98 22.61
N GLN A 53 16.52 1.17 21.35
CA GLN A 53 16.62 2.48 20.70
C GLN A 53 15.44 2.77 19.75
N ALA A 54 14.42 1.90 19.73
CA ALA A 54 13.24 2.09 18.91
C ALA A 54 12.38 3.24 19.44
N ARG A 55 11.85 4.05 18.53
CA ARG A 55 10.94 5.15 18.83
C ARG A 55 9.79 5.15 17.86
N ASN A 56 8.57 5.20 18.39
CA ASN A 56 7.39 5.44 17.59
C ASN A 56 7.36 6.91 17.16
N LEU A 57 7.14 7.15 15.87
CA LEU A 57 6.99 8.49 15.32
C LEU A 57 5.67 9.14 15.73
N ARG A 58 4.67 8.34 16.16
CA ARG A 58 3.36 8.77 16.64
C ARG A 58 2.65 9.70 15.65
N LEU A 59 2.63 9.30 14.39
CA LEU A 59 2.18 10.16 13.30
C LEU A 59 0.66 10.41 13.38
N PHE A 60 -0.13 9.43 13.84
CA PHE A 60 -1.56 9.64 14.05
C PHE A 60 -1.81 10.66 15.18
N ALA A 61 -1.11 10.54 16.31
CA ALA A 61 -1.21 11.52 17.39
C ALA A 61 -0.78 12.93 16.93
N ARG A 62 0.31 13.05 16.17
CA ARG A 62 0.74 14.32 15.57
C ARG A 62 -0.31 14.91 14.63
N TRP A 63 -0.98 14.08 13.83
CA TRP A 63 -2.08 14.54 12.99
C TRP A 63 -3.25 15.07 13.82
N MET A 64 -3.62 14.39 14.92
CA MET A 64 -4.64 14.90 15.86
C MET A 64 -4.24 16.24 16.49
N ASP A 65 -2.96 16.42 16.79
CA ASP A 65 -2.44 17.70 17.31
C ASP A 65 -2.53 18.81 16.26
N VAL A 66 -2.22 18.52 14.99
CA VAL A 66 -2.44 19.45 13.86
C VAL A 66 -3.90 19.87 13.77
N LEU A 67 -4.83 18.90 13.72
CA LEU A 67 -6.26 19.20 13.57
C LEU A 67 -6.81 20.04 14.73
N ARG A 68 -6.27 19.84 15.94
CA ARG A 68 -6.66 20.62 17.13
C ARG A 68 -6.06 22.03 17.10
N ALA A 69 -4.82 22.17 16.65
CA ALA A 69 -4.10 23.44 16.62
C ALA A 69 -4.56 24.36 15.47
N ASP A 70 -5.10 23.78 14.39
CA ASP A 70 -5.52 24.50 13.19
C ASP A 70 -6.94 24.08 12.76
N PRO A 71 -7.99 24.67 13.36
CA PRO A 71 -9.37 24.33 13.04
C PRO A 71 -9.78 24.62 11.59
N GLU A 72 -9.13 25.61 10.96
CA GLU A 72 -9.38 25.97 9.56
C GLU A 72 -8.88 24.86 8.62
N TYR A 73 -7.64 24.40 8.84
CA TYR A 73 -7.12 23.22 8.14
C TYR A 73 -7.95 21.97 8.44
N ALA A 74 -8.44 21.80 9.67
CA ALA A 74 -9.25 20.65 10.04
C ALA A 74 -10.59 20.59 9.31
N GLU A 75 -11.24 21.73 9.04
CA GLU A 75 -12.43 21.77 8.19
C GLU A 75 -12.10 21.40 6.75
N ALA A 76 -11.05 22.00 6.19
CA ALA A 76 -10.67 21.72 4.83
C ALA A 76 -10.20 20.28 4.60
N GLU A 77 -9.52 19.67 5.58
CA GLU A 77 -9.15 18.27 5.55
C GLU A 77 -10.40 17.35 5.55
N ARG A 78 -11.44 17.70 6.32
CA ARG A 78 -12.71 16.97 6.28
C ARG A 78 -13.36 17.08 4.92
N GLU A 79 -13.45 18.28 4.35
CA GLU A 79 -14.04 18.50 3.03
C GLU A 79 -13.26 17.76 1.94
N HIS A 80 -11.93 17.82 1.98
CA HIS A 80 -11.06 17.07 1.07
C HIS A 80 -11.33 15.56 1.13
N ARG A 81 -11.52 15.00 2.33
CA ARG A 81 -11.90 13.59 2.50
C ARG A 81 -13.26 13.26 1.91
N LEU A 82 -14.26 14.12 2.11
CA LEU A 82 -15.58 13.90 1.52
C LEU A 82 -15.51 13.85 -0.01
N VAL A 83 -14.70 14.73 -0.62
CA VAL A 83 -14.48 14.73 -2.08
C VAL A 83 -13.77 13.47 -2.56
N LEU A 84 -12.73 13.01 -1.84
CA LEU A 84 -12.02 11.78 -2.17
C LEU A 84 -12.93 10.54 -2.04
N ASP A 85 -13.73 10.48 -0.98
CA ASP A 85 -14.68 9.39 -0.76
C ASP A 85 -15.72 9.35 -1.89
N GLU A 86 -16.30 10.50 -2.27
CA GLU A 86 -17.24 10.58 -3.39
C GLU A 86 -16.60 10.15 -4.72
N LEU A 87 -15.38 10.63 -5.00
CA LEU A 87 -14.62 10.24 -6.19
C LEU A 87 -14.40 8.72 -6.24
N GLN A 88 -14.06 8.11 -5.10
CA GLN A 88 -13.87 6.68 -4.97
C GLN A 88 -15.18 5.92 -5.24
N GLN A 89 -16.31 6.35 -4.66
CA GLN A 89 -17.61 5.71 -4.89
C GLN A 89 -17.99 5.73 -6.38
N LEU A 90 -17.79 6.86 -7.06
CA LEU A 90 -18.06 6.97 -8.50
C LEU A 90 -17.11 6.12 -9.35
N TYR A 91 -15.85 5.98 -8.93
CA TYR A 91 -14.91 5.03 -9.55
C TYR A 91 -15.38 3.58 -9.38
N LEU A 92 -15.81 3.18 -8.19
CA LEU A 92 -16.27 1.82 -7.90
C LEU A 92 -17.48 1.42 -8.74
N VAL A 93 -18.45 2.32 -8.95
CA VAL A 93 -19.60 2.08 -9.84
C VAL A 93 -19.13 1.77 -11.27
N ARG A 94 -18.18 2.55 -11.80
CA ARG A 94 -17.64 2.35 -13.15
C ARG A 94 -16.81 1.08 -13.23
N LEU A 95 -16.05 0.78 -12.17
CA LEU A 95 -15.19 -0.39 -12.09
C LEU A 95 -16.00 -1.69 -12.08
N ASP A 96 -17.13 -1.72 -11.38
CA ASP A 96 -18.04 -2.86 -11.35
C ASP A 96 -18.44 -3.28 -12.76
N HIS A 97 -18.99 -2.34 -13.54
CA HIS A 97 -19.42 -2.59 -14.91
C HIS A 97 -18.26 -2.98 -15.84
N ALA A 98 -17.11 -2.35 -15.70
CA ALA A 98 -15.93 -2.69 -16.49
C ALA A 98 -15.44 -4.13 -16.19
N LEU A 99 -15.43 -4.55 -14.92
CA LEU A 99 -15.07 -5.90 -14.53
C LEU A 99 -16.13 -6.93 -14.93
N GLN A 100 -17.42 -6.60 -14.85
CA GLN A 100 -18.49 -7.44 -15.38
C GLN A 100 -18.29 -7.73 -16.87
N ALA A 101 -17.89 -6.73 -17.67
CA ALA A 101 -17.56 -6.94 -19.08
C ALA A 101 -16.37 -7.90 -19.26
N VAL A 102 -15.30 -7.75 -18.46
CA VAL A 102 -14.14 -8.68 -18.48
C VAL A 102 -14.60 -10.12 -18.20
N TYR A 103 -15.36 -10.34 -17.14
CA TYR A 103 -15.84 -11.69 -16.78
C TYR A 103 -16.86 -12.25 -17.78
N ALA A 104 -17.70 -11.40 -18.40
CA ALA A 104 -18.60 -11.82 -19.46
C ALA A 104 -17.84 -12.28 -20.72
N VAL A 105 -16.75 -11.59 -21.08
CA VAL A 105 -15.87 -12.02 -22.18
C VAL A 105 -15.16 -13.32 -21.80
N ALA A 106 -14.64 -13.44 -20.58
CA ALA A 106 -13.96 -14.65 -20.09
C ALA A 106 -14.86 -15.88 -20.11
N GLY A 107 -16.14 -15.72 -19.76
CA GLY A 107 -17.11 -16.81 -19.69
C GLY A 107 -17.56 -17.36 -21.05
N ARG A 108 -17.19 -16.71 -22.17
CA ARG A 108 -17.56 -17.20 -23.50
C ARG A 108 -16.66 -18.35 -23.92
N SER A 109 -17.16 -19.57 -23.77
CA SER A 109 -16.47 -20.82 -24.12
C SER A 109 -16.46 -21.17 -25.61
N VAL A 110 -17.27 -20.49 -26.43
CA VAL A 110 -17.39 -20.77 -27.88
C VAL A 110 -16.85 -19.58 -28.67
N GLY A 111 -15.84 -19.80 -29.51
CA GLY A 111 -15.27 -18.77 -30.37
C GLY A 111 -13.87 -19.09 -30.88
N HIS A 112 -13.38 -18.26 -31.81
CA HIS A 112 -12.02 -18.38 -32.33
C HIS A 112 -11.01 -17.89 -31.28
N PRO A 113 -9.98 -18.69 -30.90
CA PRO A 113 -9.08 -18.37 -29.78
C PRO A 113 -8.42 -16.99 -29.88
N THR A 114 -7.92 -16.62 -31.07
CA THR A 114 -7.28 -15.31 -31.29
C THR A 114 -8.24 -14.13 -31.09
N VAL A 115 -9.52 -14.30 -31.45
CA VAL A 115 -10.54 -13.25 -31.30
C VAL A 115 -10.91 -13.09 -29.83
N GLN A 116 -11.05 -14.20 -29.11
CA GLN A 116 -11.29 -14.19 -27.67
C GLN A 116 -10.13 -13.56 -26.89
N ALA A 117 -8.89 -13.90 -27.24
CA ALA A 117 -7.70 -13.32 -26.59
C ALA A 117 -7.61 -11.80 -26.79
N ARG A 118 -7.90 -11.30 -28.00
CA ARG A 118 -7.98 -9.85 -28.28
C ARG A 118 -9.10 -9.17 -27.50
N ALA A 119 -10.30 -9.72 -27.53
CA ALA A 119 -11.44 -9.16 -26.80
C ALA A 119 -11.18 -9.10 -25.28
N MET A 120 -10.48 -10.10 -24.74
CA MET A 120 -10.06 -10.11 -23.34
C MET A 120 -9.05 -9.00 -23.04
N GLU A 121 -8.07 -8.80 -23.92
CA GLU A 121 -7.09 -7.72 -23.76
C GLU A 121 -7.73 -6.33 -23.86
N ASP A 122 -8.66 -6.13 -24.80
CA ASP A 122 -9.41 -4.88 -24.94
C ASP A 122 -10.24 -4.59 -23.67
N ALA A 123 -10.90 -5.60 -23.12
CA ALA A 123 -11.68 -5.47 -21.89
C ALA A 123 -10.79 -5.13 -20.67
N LEU A 124 -9.62 -5.77 -20.55
CA LEU A 124 -8.65 -5.46 -19.51
C LEU A 124 -8.04 -4.06 -19.68
N ALA A 125 -7.75 -3.65 -20.92
CA ALA A 125 -7.24 -2.32 -21.22
C ALA A 125 -8.22 -1.22 -20.77
N ALA A 126 -9.53 -1.43 -20.93
CA ALA A 126 -10.55 -0.51 -20.43
C ALA A 126 -10.51 -0.37 -18.89
N VAL A 127 -10.34 -1.49 -18.16
CA VAL A 127 -10.18 -1.47 -16.69
C VAL A 127 -8.88 -0.75 -16.30
N ARG A 128 -7.76 -1.04 -16.96
CA ARG A 128 -6.48 -0.38 -16.69
C ARG A 128 -6.54 1.12 -16.92
N LEU A 129 -7.21 1.56 -17.97
CA LEU A 129 -7.43 2.99 -18.25
C LEU A 129 -8.27 3.66 -17.16
N LEU A 130 -9.32 2.97 -16.68
CA LEU A 130 -10.16 3.45 -15.59
C LEU A 130 -9.34 3.63 -14.30
N ASP A 131 -8.55 2.63 -13.93
CA ASP A 131 -7.67 2.67 -12.75
C ASP A 131 -6.65 3.81 -12.85
N ALA A 132 -5.96 3.92 -13.99
CA ALA A 132 -4.97 4.98 -14.21
C ALA A 132 -5.59 6.37 -14.13
N SER A 133 -6.79 6.55 -14.70
CA SER A 133 -7.53 7.83 -14.66
C SER A 133 -7.98 8.18 -13.24
N HIS A 134 -8.39 7.18 -12.45
CA HIS A 134 -8.78 7.39 -11.05
C HIS A 134 -7.57 7.81 -10.21
N VAL A 135 -6.46 7.06 -10.26
CA VAL A 135 -5.23 7.40 -9.51
C VAL A 135 -4.72 8.78 -9.88
N ALA A 136 -4.67 9.13 -11.17
CA ALA A 136 -4.24 10.44 -11.60
C ALA A 136 -5.12 11.57 -11.04
N ARG A 137 -6.44 11.33 -10.91
CA ARG A 137 -7.36 12.30 -10.33
C ARG A 137 -7.21 12.44 -8.82
N VAL A 138 -6.99 11.33 -8.12
CA VAL A 138 -6.71 11.35 -6.67
C VAL A 138 -5.41 12.11 -6.40
N GLN A 139 -4.36 11.85 -7.17
CA GLN A 139 -3.07 12.57 -7.06
C GLN A 139 -3.26 14.07 -7.32
N GLN A 140 -3.98 14.44 -8.37
CA GLN A 140 -4.27 15.85 -8.66
C GLN A 140 -4.98 16.54 -7.48
N LEU A 141 -5.98 15.90 -6.88
CA LEU A 141 -6.69 16.45 -5.73
C LEU A 141 -5.76 16.63 -4.52
N HIS A 142 -4.89 15.64 -4.24
CA HIS A 142 -3.90 15.76 -3.17
C HIS A 142 -2.92 16.90 -3.42
N ASP A 143 -2.40 17.02 -4.65
CA ASP A 143 -1.44 18.07 -5.03
C ASP A 143 -2.08 19.46 -4.95
N ASP A 144 -3.30 19.62 -5.45
CA ASP A 144 -4.06 20.87 -5.38
C ASP A 144 -4.35 21.27 -3.92
N PHE A 145 -4.73 20.30 -3.10
CA PHE A 145 -4.95 20.51 -1.67
C PHE A 145 -3.64 20.91 -0.98
N TYR A 146 -2.55 20.19 -1.20
CA TYR A 146 -1.26 20.50 -0.58
C TYR A 146 -0.70 21.85 -1.02
N GLY A 147 -0.84 22.20 -2.30
CA GLY A 147 -0.45 23.50 -2.84
C GLY A 147 -1.26 24.66 -2.27
N THR A 148 -2.59 24.49 -2.17
CA THR A 148 -3.50 25.49 -1.61
C THR A 148 -3.21 25.73 -0.13
N TRP A 149 -3.00 24.65 0.63
CA TRP A 149 -2.81 24.70 2.08
C TRP A 149 -1.35 24.87 2.52
N ARG A 150 -0.39 24.85 1.58
CA ARG A 150 1.05 25.13 1.80
C ARG A 150 1.64 24.36 2.98
N LEU A 151 1.38 23.06 3.02
CA LEU A 151 1.65 22.19 4.18
C LEU A 151 3.12 22.21 4.63
N GLU A 152 4.05 22.54 3.74
CA GLU A 152 5.47 22.68 4.03
C GLU A 152 5.81 23.82 4.99
N SER A 153 4.99 24.88 5.01
CA SER A 153 5.25 26.08 5.82
C SER A 153 4.14 26.37 6.84
N ARG A 154 3.08 25.55 6.87
CA ARG A 154 1.90 25.77 7.71
C ARG A 154 2.09 25.31 9.15
N GLY A 155 2.40 26.27 10.02
CA GLY A 155 2.24 26.15 11.49
C GLY A 155 2.71 24.82 12.10
N ALA A 156 1.80 24.14 12.80
CA ALA A 156 2.07 22.89 13.49
C ALA A 156 2.51 21.75 12.55
N ILE A 157 2.04 21.75 11.29
CA ILE A 157 2.41 20.74 10.29
C ILE A 157 3.91 20.84 9.98
N ALA A 158 4.41 22.05 9.72
CA ALA A 158 5.82 22.29 9.44
C ALA A 158 6.71 21.88 10.63
N GLY A 159 6.30 22.22 11.86
CA GLY A 159 7.01 21.82 13.08
C GLY A 159 7.09 20.29 13.24
N HIS A 160 5.98 19.59 13.08
CA HIS A 160 5.98 18.13 13.16
C HIS A 160 6.74 17.46 12.02
N ARG A 161 6.67 17.99 10.79
CA ARG A 161 7.48 17.50 9.66
C ARG A 161 8.97 17.59 9.96
N GLU A 162 9.41 18.70 10.55
CA GLU A 162 10.81 18.90 10.94
C GLU A 162 11.26 17.92 12.02
N GLU A 163 10.44 17.70 13.06
CA GLU A 163 10.73 16.70 14.09
C GLU A 163 10.80 15.28 13.51
N VAL A 164 9.83 14.90 12.67
CA VAL A 164 9.79 13.59 12.00
C VAL A 164 11.01 13.41 11.10
N ARG A 165 11.38 14.43 10.33
CA ARG A 165 12.60 14.43 9.51
C ARG A 165 13.83 14.19 10.37
N GLY A 166 13.95 14.86 11.52
CA GLY A 166 15.06 14.68 12.46
C GLY A 166 15.17 13.26 12.97
N LEU A 167 14.04 12.66 13.39
CA LEU A 167 13.99 11.28 13.86
C LEU A 167 14.36 10.27 12.77
N LEU A 168 13.85 10.46 11.54
CA LEU A 168 14.17 9.59 10.41
C LEU A 168 15.63 9.71 9.99
N SER A 169 16.20 10.92 10.00
CA SER A 169 17.60 11.17 9.64
C SER A 169 18.59 10.50 10.60
N ALA A 170 18.18 10.33 11.86
CA ALA A 170 18.97 9.64 12.89
C ALA A 170 18.74 8.12 12.92
N ALA A 171 17.72 7.61 12.22
CA ALA A 171 17.36 6.20 12.26
C ALA A 171 18.25 5.37 11.33
N GLU A 172 18.66 4.20 11.80
CA GLU A 172 19.26 3.16 10.95
C GLU A 172 18.20 2.42 10.14
N CYS A 173 17.00 2.25 10.72
CA CYS A 173 15.90 1.51 10.12
C CYS A 173 14.56 2.21 10.38
N LEU A 174 13.67 2.19 9.39
CA LEU A 174 12.26 2.50 9.54
C LEU A 174 11.46 1.20 9.52
N VAL A 175 10.56 1.06 10.49
CA VAL A 175 9.58 -0.03 10.56
C VAL A 175 8.19 0.55 10.29
N VAL A 176 7.50 0.06 9.26
CA VAL A 176 6.13 0.47 8.92
C VAL A 176 5.16 -0.69 9.12
N ALA A 177 4.37 -0.59 10.18
CA ALA A 177 3.43 -1.61 10.58
C ALA A 177 2.16 -1.63 9.70
N GLY A 178 1.43 -2.75 9.78
CA GLY A 178 0.07 -2.86 9.25
C GLY A 178 -0.95 -2.04 10.06
N GLY A 179 -2.20 -2.05 9.60
CA GLY A 179 -3.31 -1.32 10.19
C GLY A 179 -4.32 -0.92 9.12
N HIS A 180 -5.07 0.15 9.35
CA HIS A 180 -5.91 0.79 8.34
C HIS A 180 -5.05 1.50 7.30
N VAL A 181 -5.04 1.01 6.05
CA VAL A 181 -4.12 1.51 5.02
C VAL A 181 -4.46 2.92 4.52
N GLY A 182 -5.75 3.30 4.45
CA GLY A 182 -6.15 4.65 4.03
C GLY A 182 -5.61 5.74 4.95
N GLU A 183 -5.88 5.64 6.25
CA GLU A 183 -5.25 6.49 7.28
C GLU A 183 -3.73 6.47 7.23
N LEU A 184 -3.10 5.29 7.10
CA LEU A 184 -1.65 5.21 7.02
C LEU A 184 -1.10 6.01 5.83
N VAL A 185 -1.64 5.80 4.63
CA VAL A 185 -1.21 6.48 3.39
C VAL A 185 -1.37 7.99 3.52
N ARG A 186 -2.51 8.46 4.03
CA ARG A 186 -2.76 9.88 4.27
C ARG A 186 -1.69 10.48 5.19
N ILE A 187 -1.42 9.82 6.30
CA ILE A 187 -0.52 10.32 7.34
C ILE A 187 0.95 10.29 6.88
N VAL A 188 1.38 9.26 6.14
CA VAL A 188 2.76 9.24 5.60
C VAL A 188 2.99 10.31 4.54
N HIS A 189 1.97 10.66 3.76
CA HIS A 189 2.02 11.80 2.83
C HIS A 189 1.98 13.13 3.57
N LEU A 190 1.09 13.29 4.55
CA LEU A 190 1.01 14.50 5.38
C LEU A 190 2.35 14.84 6.04
N PHE A 191 3.06 13.85 6.59
CA PHE A 191 4.37 14.08 7.22
C PHE A 191 5.57 13.90 6.28
N HIS A 192 5.31 13.71 4.98
CA HIS A 192 6.31 13.74 3.91
C HIS A 192 7.50 12.78 4.13
N LEU A 193 7.19 11.51 4.44
CA LEU A 193 8.22 10.53 4.81
C LEU A 193 9.16 10.15 3.65
N ALA A 194 8.66 10.12 2.41
CA ALA A 194 9.34 9.49 1.28
C ALA A 194 10.77 10.03 1.01
N PRO A 195 11.04 11.35 1.06
CA PRO A 195 12.39 11.87 0.82
C PRO A 195 13.36 11.68 1.99
N HIS A 196 12.87 11.20 3.13
CA HIS A 196 13.63 11.13 4.38
C HIS A 196 13.77 9.69 4.90
N LEU A 197 13.53 8.69 4.04
CA LEU A 197 13.65 7.29 4.46
C LEU A 197 15.09 6.95 4.90
N PRO A 198 15.27 6.25 6.03
CA PRO A 198 16.57 5.76 6.46
C PRO A 198 17.08 4.66 5.52
N PRO A 199 18.35 4.24 5.62
CA PRO A 199 18.96 3.26 4.71
C PRO A 199 18.23 1.91 4.62
N ARG A 200 17.46 1.54 5.65
CA ARG A 200 16.72 0.27 5.70
C ARG A 200 15.26 0.51 6.06
N VAL A 201 14.36 -0.16 5.36
CA VAL A 201 12.92 -0.09 5.63
C VAL A 201 12.36 -1.51 5.73
N VAL A 202 11.67 -1.80 6.83
CA VAL A 202 10.93 -3.04 7.05
C VAL A 202 9.45 -2.70 7.10
N ALA A 203 8.62 -3.37 6.29
CA ALA A 203 7.19 -3.09 6.26
C ALA A 203 6.34 -4.35 6.12
N TRP A 204 5.12 -4.35 6.67
CA TRP A 204 4.19 -5.47 6.51
C TRP A 204 2.75 -5.03 6.31
N SER A 205 1.97 -5.92 5.68
CA SER A 205 0.53 -5.71 5.48
C SER A 205 0.23 -4.34 4.84
N ALA A 206 -0.64 -3.53 5.43
CA ALA A 206 -0.92 -2.16 4.99
C ALA A 206 0.34 -1.28 4.87
N GLY A 207 1.32 -1.45 5.76
CA GLY A 207 2.60 -0.73 5.68
C GLY A 207 3.37 -1.05 4.42
N ALA A 208 3.40 -2.32 4.03
CA ALA A 208 4.02 -2.75 2.77
C ALA A 208 3.27 -2.19 1.56
N MET A 209 1.92 -2.23 1.58
CA MET A 209 1.10 -1.66 0.52
C MET A 209 1.34 -0.15 0.34
N ALA A 210 1.47 0.60 1.44
CA ALA A 210 1.72 2.04 1.43
C ALA A 210 3.07 2.42 0.79
N LEU A 211 4.04 1.49 0.71
CA LEU A 211 5.32 1.73 0.02
C LEU A 211 5.20 1.64 -1.52
N THR A 212 4.15 1.02 -2.04
CA THR A 212 3.96 0.86 -3.49
C THR A 212 3.32 2.11 -4.11
N PRO A 213 3.46 2.35 -5.43
CA PRO A 213 2.79 3.47 -6.09
C PRO A 213 1.26 3.38 -6.10
N ARG A 214 0.69 2.18 -5.94
CA ARG A 214 -0.77 1.94 -6.02
C ARG A 214 -1.20 1.09 -4.84
N VAL A 215 -2.04 1.65 -3.98
CA VAL A 215 -2.62 0.94 -2.84
C VAL A 215 -3.85 0.20 -3.33
N VAL A 216 -3.79 -1.13 -3.36
CA VAL A 216 -4.87 -1.98 -3.88
C VAL A 216 -5.63 -2.65 -2.74
N LEU A 217 -6.94 -2.39 -2.61
CA LEU A 217 -7.79 -3.05 -1.62
C LEU A 217 -8.50 -4.23 -2.27
N PHE A 218 -8.56 -5.35 -1.56
CA PHE A 218 -9.14 -6.59 -2.08
C PHE A 218 -9.76 -7.43 -0.97
N HIS A 219 -10.96 -7.96 -1.24
CA HIS A 219 -11.68 -8.83 -0.33
C HIS A 219 -12.74 -9.70 -1.03
N ASP A 220 -12.32 -10.79 -1.68
CA ASP A 220 -13.23 -11.74 -2.32
C ASP A 220 -14.06 -12.58 -1.33
N ARG A 221 -13.69 -12.54 -0.03
CA ARG A 221 -14.24 -13.38 1.04
C ARG A 221 -14.96 -12.56 2.14
N ALA A 222 -15.54 -11.40 1.79
CA ALA A 222 -16.26 -10.56 2.77
C ALA A 222 -17.64 -11.15 3.13
N ALA A 223 -18.15 -10.80 4.31
CA ALA A 223 -19.44 -11.27 4.82
C ALA A 223 -20.63 -10.91 3.90
N GLN A 224 -20.52 -9.83 3.11
CA GLN A 224 -21.54 -9.35 2.17
C GLN A 224 -21.25 -9.76 0.71
N GLY A 225 -20.36 -10.73 0.49
CA GLY A 225 -19.93 -11.16 -0.85
C GLY A 225 -18.55 -10.65 -1.23
N ALA A 226 -18.09 -10.99 -2.43
CA ALA A 226 -16.79 -10.53 -2.92
C ALA A 226 -16.84 -9.01 -3.17
N SER A 227 -16.00 -8.23 -2.48
CA SER A 227 -15.79 -6.83 -2.82
C SER A 227 -15.01 -6.75 -4.14
N LEU A 228 -15.18 -5.66 -4.88
CA LEU A 228 -14.30 -5.38 -6.00
C LEU A 228 -12.87 -5.21 -5.48
N THR A 229 -11.90 -5.70 -6.25
CA THR A 229 -10.51 -5.28 -6.04
C THR A 229 -10.37 -3.88 -6.59
N GLU A 230 -10.06 -2.91 -5.75
CA GLU A 230 -10.03 -1.50 -6.13
C GLU A 230 -8.63 -0.91 -6.00
N VAL A 231 -8.31 0.08 -6.82
CA VAL A 231 -7.15 0.94 -6.60
C VAL A 231 -7.61 2.12 -5.77
N PHE A 232 -7.19 2.18 -4.50
CA PHE A 232 -7.70 3.10 -3.51
C PHE A 232 -7.03 4.48 -3.57
N ASP A 233 -5.70 4.51 -3.55
CA ASP A 233 -4.91 5.74 -3.55
C ASP A 233 -3.48 5.44 -4.04
N ALA A 234 -2.66 6.48 -4.20
CA ALA A 234 -1.23 6.36 -4.40
C ALA A 234 -0.49 6.25 -3.07
N GLY A 235 0.35 5.22 -2.92
CA GLY A 235 1.29 5.17 -1.79
C GLY A 235 2.50 6.06 -2.04
N ILE A 236 3.55 5.93 -1.20
CA ILE A 236 4.76 6.77 -1.30
C ILE A 236 5.72 6.36 -2.42
N GLY A 237 5.42 5.27 -3.15
CA GLY A 237 6.07 4.95 -4.43
C GLY A 237 7.51 4.43 -4.37
N VAL A 238 8.02 4.05 -3.19
CA VAL A 238 9.41 3.58 -3.01
C VAL A 238 9.63 2.12 -3.39
N VAL A 239 8.55 1.36 -3.58
CA VAL A 239 8.54 -0.01 -4.12
C VAL A 239 7.77 -0.03 -5.44
N PRO A 240 8.35 0.47 -6.54
CA PRO A 240 7.68 0.50 -7.83
C PRO A 240 7.53 -0.90 -8.45
N GLY A 241 6.61 -1.03 -9.41
CA GLY A 241 6.46 -2.27 -10.18
C GLY A 241 5.83 -3.45 -9.43
N LEU A 242 5.41 -3.29 -8.17
CA LEU A 242 4.78 -4.34 -7.39
C LEU A 242 3.36 -3.97 -6.94
N VAL A 243 2.49 -4.98 -6.87
CA VAL A 243 1.22 -4.95 -6.14
C VAL A 243 1.31 -6.00 -5.04
N LEU A 244 1.38 -5.55 -3.79
CA LEU A 244 1.58 -6.42 -2.64
C LEU A 244 0.25 -6.91 -2.09
N LEU A 245 0.10 -8.22 -1.94
CA LEU A 245 -1.14 -8.88 -1.55
C LEU A 245 -1.00 -9.54 -0.17
N PRO A 246 -1.05 -8.75 0.93
CA PRO A 246 -1.01 -9.32 2.27
C PRO A 246 -2.26 -10.14 2.59
N HIS A 247 -2.06 -11.25 3.32
CA HIS A 247 -3.13 -12.21 3.65
C HIS A 247 -3.88 -12.75 2.42
N ALA A 248 -3.22 -12.91 1.27
CA ALA A 248 -3.86 -13.33 0.01
C ALA A 248 -4.76 -14.55 0.19
N ARG A 249 -4.30 -15.63 0.83
CA ARG A 249 -5.09 -16.86 1.02
C ARG A 249 -6.37 -16.68 1.85
N ARG A 250 -6.41 -15.63 2.69
CA ARG A 250 -7.56 -15.31 3.54
C ARG A 250 -8.52 -14.34 2.86
N ARG A 251 -8.01 -13.48 1.98
CA ARG A 251 -8.77 -12.35 1.39
C ARG A 251 -9.16 -12.56 -0.06
N LEU A 252 -8.43 -13.38 -0.80
CA LEU A 252 -8.64 -13.66 -2.22
C LEU A 252 -9.16 -15.09 -2.42
N ARG A 253 -9.87 -15.32 -3.52
CA ARG A 253 -10.22 -16.67 -4.01
C ARG A 253 -9.05 -17.23 -4.80
N THR A 254 -7.98 -17.59 -4.10
CA THR A 254 -6.75 -18.13 -4.72
C THR A 254 -6.96 -19.48 -5.42
N ASP A 255 -8.11 -20.10 -5.21
CA ASP A 255 -8.61 -21.32 -5.83
C ASP A 255 -9.42 -21.08 -7.11
N ASP A 256 -9.62 -19.82 -7.52
CA ASP A 256 -10.29 -19.41 -8.76
C ASP A 256 -9.24 -18.86 -9.76
N PRO A 257 -8.71 -19.70 -10.68
CA PRO A 257 -7.66 -19.28 -11.61
C PRO A 257 -8.12 -18.17 -12.56
N LEU A 258 -9.41 -18.11 -12.91
CA LEU A 258 -9.90 -17.07 -13.79
C LEU A 258 -9.84 -15.70 -13.08
N ARG A 259 -10.33 -15.62 -11.85
CA ARG A 259 -10.27 -14.39 -11.05
C ARG A 259 -8.84 -13.94 -10.79
N MET A 260 -7.96 -14.88 -10.44
CA MET A 260 -6.55 -14.58 -10.20
C MET A 260 -5.82 -14.16 -11.49
N SER A 261 -6.17 -14.74 -12.64
CA SER A 261 -5.64 -14.33 -13.96
C SER A 261 -6.06 -12.91 -14.31
N VAL A 262 -7.34 -12.57 -14.11
CA VAL A 262 -7.83 -11.19 -14.30
C VAL A 262 -7.09 -10.22 -13.38
N LEU A 263 -6.86 -10.58 -12.11
CA LEU A 263 -6.09 -9.78 -11.17
C LEU A 263 -4.66 -9.53 -11.67
N ALA A 264 -3.91 -10.58 -12.00
CA ALA A 264 -2.53 -10.47 -12.47
C ALA A 264 -2.42 -9.62 -13.74
N ARG A 265 -3.23 -9.96 -14.75
CA ARG A 265 -3.21 -9.25 -16.03
C ARG A 265 -3.65 -7.81 -15.88
N ARG A 266 -4.67 -7.50 -15.05
CA ARG A 266 -5.08 -6.12 -14.79
C ARG A 266 -3.93 -5.26 -14.29
N PHE A 267 -3.09 -5.77 -13.38
CA PHE A 267 -2.04 -4.95 -12.77
C PHE A 267 -0.72 -4.91 -13.55
N ALA A 268 -0.56 -5.75 -14.58
CA ALA A 268 0.56 -5.71 -15.50
C ALA A 268 0.84 -4.28 -16.03
N PRO A 269 2.12 -3.86 -16.13
CA PRO A 269 3.33 -4.67 -15.92
C PRO A 269 3.73 -4.86 -14.45
N ALA A 270 2.97 -4.32 -13.48
CA ALA A 270 3.29 -4.55 -12.09
C ALA A 270 3.00 -6.00 -11.68
N THR A 271 3.91 -6.58 -10.89
CA THR A 271 3.81 -7.96 -10.45
C THR A 271 2.98 -8.06 -9.17
N CYS A 272 1.97 -8.94 -9.18
CA CYS A 272 1.16 -9.26 -8.00
C CYS A 272 1.90 -10.26 -7.10
N VAL A 273 2.33 -9.81 -5.91
CA VAL A 273 3.16 -10.58 -4.98
C VAL A 273 2.38 -10.99 -3.74
N VAL A 274 2.43 -12.27 -3.38
CA VAL A 274 1.69 -12.84 -2.25
C VAL A 274 2.50 -12.73 -0.95
N LEU A 275 1.97 -11.97 0.02
CA LEU A 275 2.55 -11.77 1.36
C LEU A 275 1.65 -12.42 2.45
N ASP A 276 1.60 -13.75 2.51
CA ASP A 276 0.89 -14.44 3.61
C ASP A 276 1.70 -14.47 4.91
N ASP A 277 1.07 -14.93 5.99
CA ASP A 277 1.70 -15.08 7.30
C ASP A 277 3.03 -15.86 7.20
N GLY A 278 4.11 -15.33 7.78
CA GLY A 278 5.44 -15.94 7.79
C GLY A 278 6.29 -15.68 6.54
N VAL A 279 5.75 -15.05 5.49
CA VAL A 279 6.56 -14.64 4.32
C VAL A 279 7.51 -13.51 4.70
N ARG A 280 8.72 -13.55 4.15
CA ARG A 280 9.68 -12.44 4.13
C ARG A 280 10.24 -12.33 2.71
N ILE A 281 10.34 -11.11 2.21
CA ILE A 281 10.94 -10.79 0.92
C ILE A 281 11.94 -9.65 1.15
N ASP A 282 13.21 -9.92 0.93
CA ASP A 282 14.24 -8.88 0.89
C ASP A 282 14.43 -8.48 -0.58
N LEU A 283 14.11 -7.22 -0.92
CA LEU A 283 14.24 -6.75 -2.28
C LEU A 283 15.70 -6.52 -2.64
N GLY A 284 16.10 -7.04 -3.80
CA GLY A 284 17.41 -6.82 -4.38
C GLY A 284 17.59 -5.39 -4.92
N PRO A 285 18.77 -5.09 -5.50
CA PRO A 285 19.04 -3.81 -6.13
C PRO A 285 17.96 -3.46 -7.17
N GLY A 286 17.50 -2.20 -7.17
CA GLY A 286 16.45 -1.75 -8.08
C GLY A 286 15.05 -2.31 -7.80
N GLY A 287 14.82 -2.96 -6.65
CA GLY A 287 13.53 -3.55 -6.29
C GLY A 287 13.31 -4.97 -6.83
N ALA A 288 14.38 -5.65 -7.28
CA ALA A 288 14.30 -6.99 -7.81
C ALA A 288 13.74 -7.99 -6.78
N LEU A 289 12.78 -8.83 -7.20
CA LEU A 289 12.22 -9.88 -6.37
C LEU A 289 13.18 -11.08 -6.29
N PRO A 290 13.30 -11.73 -5.12
CA PRO A 290 14.07 -12.97 -5.01
C PRO A 290 13.36 -14.11 -5.74
N PRO A 291 14.09 -15.16 -6.18
CA PRO A 291 13.53 -16.26 -6.98
C PRO A 291 12.42 -17.07 -6.31
N ASP A 292 12.39 -17.08 -4.97
CA ASP A 292 11.40 -17.77 -4.15
C ASP A 292 10.18 -16.89 -3.81
N ALA A 293 10.12 -15.65 -4.35
CA ALA A 293 8.95 -14.81 -4.22
C ALA A 293 7.74 -15.48 -4.88
N ARG A 294 6.60 -15.48 -4.17
CA ARG A 294 5.36 -16.08 -4.66
C ARG A 294 4.55 -15.05 -5.42
N LEU A 295 4.36 -15.28 -6.71
CA LEU A 295 3.74 -14.35 -7.66
C LEU A 295 2.43 -14.94 -8.18
N VAL A 296 1.47 -14.06 -8.51
CA VAL A 296 0.28 -14.45 -9.28
C VAL A 296 0.60 -14.34 -10.77
N GLY A 297 0.61 -15.46 -11.48
CA GLY A 297 0.86 -15.50 -12.92
C GLY A 297 -0.36 -15.13 -13.77
N ASP A 298 -0.13 -14.90 -15.06
CA ASP A 298 -1.19 -14.61 -16.04
C ASP A 298 -2.20 -15.76 -16.20
N ASP A 299 -1.84 -16.98 -15.84
CA ASP A 299 -2.74 -18.14 -15.79
C ASP A 299 -3.56 -18.23 -14.48
N GLY A 300 -3.36 -17.27 -13.58
CA GLY A 300 -4.00 -17.17 -12.27
C GLY A 300 -3.43 -18.12 -11.21
N ARG A 301 -2.36 -18.85 -11.51
CA ARG A 301 -1.70 -19.69 -10.51
C ARG A 301 -0.71 -18.89 -9.69
N ILE A 302 -0.57 -19.29 -8.42
CA ILE A 302 0.49 -18.77 -7.55
C ILE A 302 1.71 -19.66 -7.75
N THR A 303 2.81 -19.09 -8.21
CA THR A 303 4.07 -19.79 -8.45
C THR A 303 5.23 -19.05 -7.81
N GLU A 304 6.31 -19.78 -7.49
CA GLU A 304 7.58 -19.16 -7.12
C GLU A 304 8.29 -18.71 -8.41
N GLY A 305 8.84 -17.49 -8.41
CA GLY A 305 9.59 -17.00 -9.55
C GLY A 305 10.12 -15.58 -9.38
N THR A 306 10.89 -15.16 -10.38
CA THR A 306 11.33 -13.77 -10.56
C THR A 306 10.26 -12.99 -11.32
N ALA A 307 10.08 -11.69 -11.01
CA ALA A 307 9.26 -10.81 -11.87
C ALA A 307 9.79 -10.85 -13.31
N ALA A 308 8.88 -10.93 -14.27
CA ALA A 308 9.17 -10.92 -15.71
C ALA A 308 9.45 -9.51 -16.22
#